data_AF-A0A0K6FMM9-F1
#
_entry.id   AF-A0A0K6FMM9-F1
#
_cell.length_a   1.000
_cell.length_b   1.000
_cell.length_c   1.000
_cell.angle_alpha   90.00
_cell.angle_beta   90.00
_cell.angle_gamma   90.00
#
_symmetry.space_group_name_H-M   'P 1'
#
loop_
_entity.id
_entity.type
_entity.pdbx_description
1 polymer ?
#
loop_
_entity_poly.entity_id
_entity_poly.type
_entity_poly.pdbx_seq_one_letter_code
_entity_poly.pdbx_strand_id
1 'polypeptide(L)'
;MLFGSPFPLTPNLISYLEMVYGSNFTGIYDHALPEIVLDVMNFEHEAPIEWFRIEGGADILVLRAASMLSHKAKCGKRVTSISPAKCTGHEFPTGIELTINGVEKFKYSHVISTLPFTCLSLADTSNCNLSWSIDTAFRSLKYIESVKIAIKFTERWWEKLPKKQLGGESTTDKPMHTVVYPSYGIGGSSAVLIVGYAWGQSAARIGPMVHGDKVQQCFLNTILRDLTEMHDIRDSMTGNIDYSILPGLMVDHHAWDWGNSEFSIGTVTFLVYKRCYPD
;
A
#
# COMPACT_ATOMS: atom_id res chain seq x y z
N MET A 1 -1.61 26.05 -30.43
CA MET A 1 -1.05 24.83 -31.04
C MET A 1 -0.79 23.83 -29.93
N LEU A 2 -1.51 22.70 -29.97
CA LEU A 2 -1.30 21.57 -29.07
C LEU A 2 0.03 20.92 -29.44
N PHE A 3 1.02 20.97 -28.56
CA PHE A 3 2.16 20.05 -28.62
C PHE A 3 1.68 18.67 -28.18
N GLY A 4 0.91 18.00 -29.03
CA GLY A 4 0.71 16.56 -28.96
C GLY A 4 1.93 15.91 -29.60
N SER A 5 2.52 14.93 -28.90
CA SER A 5 3.50 14.03 -29.53
C SER A 5 2.95 13.54 -30.88
N PRO A 6 3.76 13.53 -31.96
CA PRO A 6 3.33 13.04 -33.27
C PRO A 6 2.96 11.55 -33.27
N PHE A 7 3.22 10.85 -32.16
CA PHE A 7 2.78 9.47 -31.91
C PHE A 7 2.16 9.40 -30.51
N PRO A 8 0.84 9.56 -30.35
CA PRO A 8 0.20 9.23 -29.08
C PRO A 8 0.37 7.72 -28.86
N LEU A 9 0.92 7.33 -27.71
CA LEU A 9 0.96 5.92 -27.30
C LEU A 9 -0.49 5.41 -27.28
N THR A 10 -0.73 4.25 -27.90
CA THR A 10 -2.08 3.67 -27.91
C THR A 10 -2.45 3.18 -26.50
N PRO A 11 -3.75 3.16 -26.14
CA PRO A 11 -4.19 2.63 -24.84
C PRO A 11 -3.69 1.21 -24.56
N ASN A 12 -3.58 0.38 -25.61
CA ASN A 12 -3.06 -0.98 -25.50
C ASN A 12 -1.56 -0.99 -25.17
N LEU A 13 -0.77 -0.11 -25.81
CA LEU A 13 0.64 0.01 -25.50
C LEU A 13 0.86 0.56 -24.09
N ILE A 14 0.08 1.55 -23.67
CA ILE A 14 0.11 2.08 -22.30
C ILE A 14 -0.20 0.96 -21.31
N SER A 15 -1.30 0.22 -21.51
CA SER A 15 -1.70 -0.87 -20.61
C SER A 15 -0.62 -1.97 -20.53
N TYR A 16 -0.01 -2.32 -21.66
CA TYR A 16 1.10 -3.28 -21.69
C TYR A 16 2.31 -2.77 -20.91
N LEU A 17 2.70 -1.50 -21.12
CA LEU A 17 3.85 -0.91 -20.43
C LEU A 17 3.60 -0.79 -18.93
N GLU A 18 2.40 -0.41 -18.50
CA GLU A 18 2.02 -0.38 -17.08
C GLU A 18 2.05 -1.77 -16.44
N MET A 19 1.60 -2.80 -17.15
CA MET A 19 1.63 -4.18 -16.66
C MET A 19 3.05 -4.74 -16.56
N VAL A 20 3.89 -4.51 -17.57
CA VAL A 20 5.22 -5.14 -17.68
C VAL A 20 6.31 -4.33 -16.98
N TYR A 21 6.22 -3.00 -17.00
CA TYR A 21 7.26 -2.09 -16.52
C TYR A 21 6.75 -1.09 -15.46
N GLY A 22 5.45 -1.04 -15.20
CA GLY A 22 4.84 -0.10 -14.25
C GLY A 22 4.84 -0.58 -12.80
N SER A 23 5.77 -1.45 -12.40
CA SER A 23 5.95 -1.91 -11.01
C SER A 23 4.67 -2.31 -10.29
N ASN A 24 3.77 -2.99 -11.01
CA ASN A 24 2.48 -3.44 -10.50
C ASN A 24 1.41 -2.34 -10.28
N PHE A 25 1.47 -1.26 -11.05
CA PHE A 25 0.60 -0.10 -10.89
C PHE A 25 -0.13 0.27 -12.19
N THR A 26 -1.45 0.05 -12.21
CA THR A 26 -2.33 0.55 -13.29
C THR A 26 -2.60 2.04 -13.11
N GLY A 27 -2.38 2.82 -14.17
CA GLY A 27 -2.50 4.28 -14.19
C GLY A 27 -1.25 5.03 -13.72
N ILE A 28 -0.08 4.37 -13.65
CA ILE A 28 1.16 4.99 -13.11
C ILE A 28 1.62 6.14 -14.01
N TYR A 29 1.37 6.06 -15.31
CA TYR A 29 1.78 7.09 -16.27
C TYR A 29 0.92 8.35 -16.24
N ASP A 30 -0.16 8.36 -15.44
CA ASP A 30 -0.91 9.58 -15.12
C ASP A 30 -0.32 10.35 -13.91
N HIS A 31 0.72 9.81 -13.27
CA HIS A 31 1.43 10.45 -12.16
C HIS A 31 2.59 11.33 -12.64
N ALA A 32 3.21 12.07 -11.72
CA ALA A 32 4.35 12.92 -12.04
C ALA A 32 5.54 12.06 -12.50
N LEU A 33 6.16 12.45 -13.63
CA LEU A 33 7.36 11.79 -14.17
C LEU A 33 8.47 11.54 -13.14
N PRO A 34 8.79 12.47 -12.21
CA PRO A 34 9.78 12.20 -11.17
C PRO A 34 9.44 11.00 -10.29
N GLU A 35 8.17 10.72 -9.99
CA GLU A 35 7.78 9.54 -9.20
C GLU A 35 8.06 8.24 -9.94
N ILE A 36 7.75 8.22 -11.25
CA ILE A 36 8.05 7.06 -12.11
C ILE A 36 9.56 6.81 -12.17
N VAL A 37 10.35 7.88 -12.32
CA VAL A 37 11.82 7.77 -12.35
C VAL A 37 12.37 7.27 -11.01
N LEU A 38 11.86 7.79 -9.89
CA LEU A 38 12.26 7.35 -8.55
C LEU A 38 11.87 5.89 -8.29
N ASP A 39 10.70 5.46 -8.74
CA ASP A 39 10.25 4.08 -8.62
C ASP A 39 11.16 3.13 -9.40
N VAL A 40 11.46 3.46 -10.66
CA VAL A 40 12.43 2.70 -11.48
C VAL A 40 13.80 2.68 -10.80
N MET A 41 14.30 3.81 -10.29
CA MET A 41 15.59 3.84 -9.57
C MET A 41 15.61 3.00 -8.29
N ASN A 42 14.45 2.78 -7.65
CA ASN A 42 14.37 1.96 -6.44
C ASN A 42 14.42 0.46 -6.77
N PHE A 43 13.86 0.03 -7.90
CA PHE A 43 13.69 -1.39 -8.22
C PHE A 43 14.61 -1.91 -9.34
N GLU A 44 14.95 -1.07 -10.30
CA GLU A 44 15.81 -1.40 -11.44
C GLU A 44 17.23 -0.87 -11.22
N HIS A 45 18.17 -1.80 -11.07
CA HIS A 45 19.58 -1.49 -10.81
C HIS A 45 20.46 -2.09 -11.91
N GLU A 46 21.39 -1.30 -12.45
CA GLU A 46 22.32 -1.77 -13.49
C GLU A 46 23.23 -2.92 -12.99
N ALA A 47 23.58 -2.89 -11.71
CA ALA A 47 24.33 -3.94 -11.04
C ALA A 47 23.41 -4.74 -10.10
N PRO A 48 23.61 -6.06 -9.95
CA PRO A 48 22.86 -6.85 -8.98
C PRO A 48 23.02 -6.28 -7.57
N ILE A 49 21.89 -6.02 -6.91
CA ILE A 49 21.85 -5.61 -5.51
C ILE A 49 21.25 -6.72 -4.65
N GLU A 50 21.71 -6.81 -3.40
CA GLU A 50 21.14 -7.73 -2.43
C GLU A 50 19.93 -7.07 -1.74
N TRP A 51 18.80 -7.77 -1.78
CA TRP A 51 17.59 -7.36 -1.08
C TRP A 51 17.48 -8.06 0.27
N PHE A 52 17.16 -7.29 1.30
CA PHE A 52 17.03 -7.80 2.67
C PHE A 52 15.60 -7.71 3.15
N ARG A 53 15.26 -8.59 4.08
CA ARG A 53 14.01 -8.57 4.85
C ARG A 53 14.32 -8.83 6.31
N ILE A 54 13.38 -8.47 7.17
CA ILE A 54 13.46 -8.76 8.60
C ILE A 54 12.84 -10.14 8.85
N GLU A 55 13.67 -11.10 9.28
CA GLU A 55 13.20 -12.42 9.71
C GLU A 55 12.25 -12.29 10.90
N GLY A 56 11.09 -12.94 10.82
CA GLY A 56 10.03 -12.85 11.82
C GLY A 56 9.01 -11.70 11.61
N GLY A 57 9.24 -10.80 10.64
CA GLY A 57 8.29 -9.73 10.30
C GLY A 57 8.87 -8.32 10.47
N ALA A 58 8.36 -7.37 9.68
CA ALA A 58 8.81 -5.97 9.73
C ALA A 58 8.35 -5.23 11.00
N ASP A 59 7.30 -5.74 11.67
CA ASP A 59 6.80 -5.24 12.95
C ASP A 59 7.82 -5.35 14.08
N ILE A 60 8.75 -6.30 14.00
CA ILE A 60 9.87 -6.43 14.95
C ILE A 60 10.64 -5.11 15.07
N LEU A 61 10.89 -4.41 13.96
CA LEU A 61 11.58 -3.11 13.99
C LEU A 61 10.81 -2.10 14.83
N VAL A 62 9.50 -2.01 14.62
CA VAL A 62 8.61 -1.08 15.33
C VAL A 62 8.53 -1.44 16.81
N LEU A 63 8.37 -2.73 17.13
CA LEU A 63 8.29 -3.23 18.51
C LEU A 63 9.60 -2.97 19.26
N ARG A 64 10.75 -3.19 18.62
CA ARG A 64 12.06 -2.91 19.21
C ARG A 64 12.26 -1.42 19.44
N ALA A 65 11.96 -0.58 18.45
CA ALA A 65 12.02 0.87 18.60
C ALA A 65 11.14 1.35 19.77
N ALA A 66 9.89 0.87 19.86
CA ALA A 66 8.98 1.19 20.96
C ALA A 66 9.48 0.71 22.34
N SER A 67 10.20 -0.41 22.39
CA SER A 67 10.80 -0.92 23.63
C SER A 67 11.91 0.00 24.16
N MET A 68 12.65 0.66 23.27
CA MET A 68 13.77 1.56 23.61
C MET A 68 13.33 2.95 24.10
N LEU A 69 12.07 3.34 23.87
CA LEU A 69 11.57 4.64 24.31
C LEU A 69 11.40 4.69 25.83
N SER A 70 11.98 5.73 26.45
CA SER A 70 11.78 6.07 27.88
C SER A 70 10.31 6.42 28.17
N HIS A 71 9.62 7.03 27.21
CA HIS A 71 8.20 7.34 27.28
C HIS A 71 7.41 6.47 26.30
N LYS A 72 6.49 5.65 26.81
CA LYS A 72 5.68 4.75 25.98
C LYS A 72 4.62 5.52 25.20
N ALA A 73 4.35 5.03 23.98
CA ALA A 73 3.28 5.53 23.14
C ALA A 73 1.93 5.37 23.84
N LYS A 74 1.07 6.38 23.75
CA LYS A 74 -0.29 6.36 24.29
C LYS A 74 -1.26 6.03 23.16
N CYS A 75 -1.74 4.80 23.12
CA CYS A 75 -2.75 4.35 22.14
C CYS A 75 -4.15 4.90 22.48
N GLY A 76 -5.06 4.90 21.50
CA GLY A 76 -6.43 5.39 21.69
C GLY A 76 -6.54 6.91 21.89
N LYS A 77 -5.52 7.66 21.47
CA LYS A 77 -5.43 9.12 21.61
C LYS A 77 -5.41 9.77 20.23
N ARG A 78 -6.58 9.91 19.60
CA ARG A 78 -6.70 10.56 18.29
C ARG A 78 -6.67 12.07 18.45
N VAL A 79 -5.67 12.73 17.87
CA VAL A 79 -5.64 14.19 17.81
C VAL A 79 -6.73 14.67 16.84
N THR A 80 -7.62 15.55 17.30
CA THR A 80 -8.74 16.09 16.52
C THR A 80 -8.61 17.59 16.25
N SER A 81 -7.77 18.31 17.00
CA SER A 81 -7.47 19.72 16.74
C SER A 81 -6.06 20.06 17.19
N ILE A 82 -5.42 20.95 16.44
CA ILE A 82 -4.10 21.53 16.69
C ILE A 82 -4.26 23.05 16.60
N SER A 83 -3.84 23.77 17.63
CA SER A 83 -3.93 25.23 17.64
C SER A 83 -2.81 25.87 18.45
N PRO A 84 -2.42 27.12 18.16
CA PRO A 84 -1.51 27.85 19.04
C PRO A 84 -2.13 28.00 20.44
N ALA A 85 -1.36 27.69 21.47
CA ALA A 85 -1.81 27.85 22.85
C ALA A 85 -2.01 29.33 23.14
N LYS A 86 -3.26 29.73 23.42
CA LYS A 86 -3.59 31.11 23.83
C LYS A 86 -2.98 31.38 25.20
N CYS A 87 -2.26 32.51 25.32
CA CYS A 87 -1.72 33.01 26.58
C CYS A 87 -2.21 34.44 26.81
N THR A 88 -2.92 34.65 27.92
CA THR A 88 -3.31 35.98 28.38
C THR A 88 -2.05 36.79 28.73
N GLY A 89 -1.91 37.97 28.13
CA GLY A 89 -0.78 38.88 28.39
C GLY A 89 0.44 38.71 27.48
N HIS A 90 0.38 37.81 26.50
CA HIS A 90 1.44 37.65 25.48
C HIS A 90 0.90 37.94 24.09
N GLU A 91 1.69 38.68 23.30
CA GLU A 91 1.38 39.01 21.91
C GLU A 91 1.51 37.78 20.98
N PHE A 92 2.39 36.84 21.34
CA PHE A 92 2.66 35.62 20.58
C PHE A 92 2.28 34.34 21.36
N PRO A 93 1.88 33.26 20.66
CA PRO A 93 1.65 31.97 21.29
C PRO A 93 2.91 31.44 22.00
N THR A 94 2.74 30.89 23.20
CA THR A 94 3.84 30.32 24.00
C THR A 94 4.01 28.81 23.80
N GLY A 95 3.17 28.21 22.96
CA GLY A 95 3.17 26.78 22.65
C GLY A 95 2.02 26.39 21.74
N ILE A 96 1.72 25.09 21.71
CA ILE A 96 0.67 24.47 20.92
C ILE A 96 -0.27 23.72 21.86
N GLU A 97 -1.58 23.90 21.67
CA GLU A 97 -2.64 23.13 22.32
C GLU A 97 -3.18 22.07 21.36
N LEU A 98 -3.20 20.82 21.82
CA LEU A 98 -3.82 19.68 21.15
C LEU A 98 -5.15 19.36 21.81
N THR A 99 -6.17 19.07 21.00
CA THR A 99 -7.39 18.39 21.47
C THR A 99 -7.34 16.94 21.04
N ILE A 100 -7.55 16.02 21.98
CA ILE A 100 -7.52 14.58 21.79
C ILE A 100 -8.93 14.03 22.03
N ASN A 101 -9.39 13.16 21.12
CA ASN A 101 -10.71 12.54 21.13
C ASN A 101 -11.85 13.57 21.28
N GLY A 102 -11.64 14.80 20.77
CA GLY A 102 -12.60 15.91 20.86
C GLY A 102 -12.74 16.58 22.23
N VAL A 103 -12.15 16.05 23.30
CA VAL A 103 -12.42 16.52 24.67
C VAL A 103 -11.17 16.80 25.52
N GLU A 104 -10.11 16.02 25.39
CA GLU A 104 -8.93 16.17 26.24
C GLU A 104 -7.97 17.21 25.68
N LYS A 105 -7.61 18.22 26.47
CA LYS A 105 -6.70 19.30 26.04
C LYS A 105 -5.32 19.15 26.66
N PHE A 106 -4.28 19.26 25.83
CA PHE A 106 -2.89 19.19 26.26
C PHE A 106 -2.08 20.33 25.64
N LYS A 107 -1.18 20.92 26.44
CA LYS A 107 -0.29 22.00 25.99
C LYS A 107 1.14 21.49 25.88
N TYR A 108 1.80 21.83 24.79
CA TYR A 108 3.19 21.49 24.50
C TYR A 108 3.93 22.74 24.01
N SER A 109 5.24 22.79 24.18
CA SER A 109 6.04 23.87 23.58
C SER A 109 6.10 23.72 22.07
N HIS A 110 6.20 22.49 21.57
CA HIS A 110 6.30 22.14 20.16
C HIS A 110 5.53 20.85 19.88
N VAL A 111 5.06 20.69 18.64
CA VAL A 111 4.39 19.48 18.15
C VAL A 111 5.04 19.06 16.84
N ILE A 112 5.45 17.80 16.76
CA ILE A 112 5.90 17.15 15.53
C ILE A 112 4.76 16.22 15.10
N SER A 113 4.16 16.49 13.95
CA SER A 113 3.17 15.59 13.37
C SER A 113 3.88 14.55 12.50
N THR A 114 3.62 13.27 12.79
CA THR A 114 4.05 12.14 11.95
C THR A 114 2.84 11.46 11.30
N LEU A 115 1.66 12.10 11.33
CA LEU A 115 0.46 11.59 10.69
C LEU A 115 0.61 11.67 9.16
N PRO A 116 0.09 10.71 8.40
CA PRO A 116 -0.15 10.90 6.97
C PRO A 116 -0.93 12.19 6.73
N PHE A 117 -0.64 12.91 5.64
CA PHE A 117 -1.32 14.17 5.35
C PHE A 117 -2.83 14.02 5.20
N THR A 118 -3.29 12.87 4.70
CA THR A 118 -4.71 12.49 4.64
C THR A 118 -5.37 12.38 6.01
N CYS A 119 -4.63 11.97 7.03
CA CYS A 119 -5.11 11.93 8.41
C CYS A 119 -5.01 13.29 9.08
N LEU A 120 -3.93 14.03 8.81
CA LEU A 120 -3.71 15.38 9.35
C LEU A 120 -4.78 16.36 8.84
N SER A 121 -5.21 16.24 7.59
CA SER A 121 -6.25 17.09 6.99
C SER A 121 -7.63 16.92 7.64
N LEU A 122 -7.84 15.85 8.42
CA LEU A 122 -9.05 15.63 9.21
C LEU A 122 -8.99 16.30 10.60
N ALA A 123 -7.81 16.72 11.06
CA ALA A 123 -7.68 17.48 12.30
C ALA A 123 -7.96 18.97 12.02
N ASP A 124 -8.63 19.64 12.96
CA ASP A 124 -8.84 21.08 12.86
C ASP A 124 -7.52 21.83 13.11
N THR A 125 -6.96 22.37 12.03
CA THR A 125 -5.76 23.24 12.03
C THR A 125 -6.10 24.70 11.67
N SER A 126 -7.38 25.09 11.70
CA SER A 126 -7.84 26.42 11.25
C SER A 126 -7.17 27.58 12.00
N ASN A 127 -6.81 27.36 13.26
CA ASN A 127 -6.15 28.36 14.11
C ASN A 127 -4.62 28.38 13.96
N CYS A 128 -4.03 27.48 13.16
CA CYS A 128 -2.58 27.41 12.96
C CYS A 128 -2.05 28.49 12.01
N ASN A 129 -2.91 29.28 11.35
CA ASN A 129 -2.53 30.29 10.36
C ASN A 129 -1.57 29.72 9.30
N LEU A 130 -1.84 28.49 8.82
CA LEU A 130 -1.07 27.87 7.77
C LEU A 130 -1.16 28.72 6.50
N SER A 131 -0.07 28.73 5.71
CA SER A 131 -0.10 29.44 4.44
C SER A 131 -1.06 28.75 3.47
N TRP A 132 -1.64 29.52 2.56
CA TRP A 132 -2.55 28.97 1.54
C TRP A 132 -1.90 27.85 0.71
N SER A 133 -0.59 27.92 0.50
CA SER A 133 0.18 26.88 -0.19
C SER A 133 0.20 25.56 0.59
N ILE A 134 0.33 25.61 1.91
CA ILE A 134 0.29 24.41 2.77
C ILE A 134 -1.12 23.82 2.77
N ASP A 135 -2.15 24.66 2.93
CA ASP A 135 -3.55 24.21 2.88
C ASP A 135 -3.90 23.58 1.52
N THR A 136 -3.36 24.14 0.44
CA THR A 136 -3.54 23.59 -0.91
C THR A 136 -2.81 22.26 -1.06
N ALA A 137 -1.62 22.11 -0.48
CA ALA A 137 -0.90 20.84 -0.46
C ALA A 137 -1.70 19.76 0.28
N PHE A 138 -2.27 20.06 1.45
CA PHE A 138 -3.11 19.10 2.20
C PHE A 138 -4.28 18.56 1.37
N ARG A 139 -4.88 19.38 0.51
CA ARG A 139 -6.02 18.98 -0.34
C ARG A 139 -5.61 18.35 -1.68
N SER A 140 -4.39 18.59 -2.15
CA SER A 140 -3.98 18.24 -3.52
C SER A 140 -2.99 17.09 -3.61
N LEU A 141 -2.34 16.73 -2.50
CA LEU A 141 -1.44 15.58 -2.46
C LEU A 141 -2.25 14.30 -2.74
N LYS A 142 -1.88 13.58 -3.81
CA LYS A 142 -2.52 12.32 -4.18
C LYS A 142 -1.87 11.20 -3.41
N TYR A 143 -2.72 10.44 -2.70
CA TYR A 143 -2.35 9.16 -2.11
C TYR A 143 -2.75 8.05 -3.06
N ILE A 144 -1.96 6.98 -3.06
CA ILE A 144 -2.26 5.78 -3.83
C ILE A 144 -2.81 4.69 -2.93
N GLU A 145 -3.77 3.94 -3.47
CA GLU A 145 -4.33 2.79 -2.80
C GLU A 145 -3.44 1.57 -2.95
N SER A 146 -3.48 0.70 -1.93
CA SER A 146 -2.84 -0.60 -1.98
C SER A 146 -3.66 -1.61 -1.22
N VAL A 147 -3.74 -2.81 -1.79
CA VAL A 147 -4.39 -3.96 -1.15
C VAL A 147 -3.41 -5.13 -1.16
N LYS A 148 -3.25 -5.78 -0.02
CA LYS A 148 -2.53 -7.06 0.10
C LYS A 148 -3.48 -8.16 0.53
N ILE A 149 -3.40 -9.30 -0.14
CA ILE A 149 -4.17 -10.50 0.15
C ILE A 149 -3.19 -11.65 0.32
N ALA A 150 -3.26 -12.34 1.45
CA ALA A 150 -2.45 -13.49 1.76
C ALA A 150 -3.32 -14.71 2.05
N ILE A 151 -2.89 -15.88 1.60
CA ILE A 151 -3.52 -17.16 1.90
C ILE A 151 -2.50 -18.05 2.58
N LYS A 152 -2.91 -18.67 3.70
CA LYS A 152 -2.21 -19.76 4.33
C LYS A 152 -2.68 -21.07 3.69
N PHE A 153 -1.75 -21.84 3.18
CA PHE A 153 -1.98 -23.19 2.69
C PHE A 153 -1.46 -24.23 3.70
N THR A 154 -1.84 -25.49 3.51
CA THR A 154 -1.30 -26.64 4.25
C THR A 154 0.14 -26.95 3.84
N GLU A 155 0.51 -26.55 2.62
CA GLU A 155 1.84 -26.78 2.05
C GLU A 155 2.25 -25.70 1.05
N ARG A 156 3.56 -25.59 0.83
CA ARG A 156 4.18 -24.68 -0.13
C ARG A 156 4.09 -25.26 -1.55
N TRP A 157 2.88 -25.39 -2.07
CA TRP A 157 2.61 -26.01 -3.37
C TRP A 157 3.41 -25.37 -4.52
N TRP A 158 3.68 -24.06 -4.45
CA TRP A 158 4.48 -23.31 -5.43
C TRP A 158 5.96 -23.76 -5.51
N GLU A 159 6.49 -24.41 -4.48
CA GLU A 159 7.85 -24.99 -4.48
C GLU A 159 7.89 -26.41 -5.07
N LYS A 160 6.72 -27.02 -5.29
CA LYS A 160 6.58 -28.38 -5.82
C LYS A 160 6.23 -28.43 -7.31
N LEU A 161 5.91 -27.29 -7.90
CA LEU A 161 5.66 -27.17 -9.33
C LEU A 161 6.90 -27.52 -10.16
N PRO A 162 6.73 -27.95 -11.43
CA PRO A 162 7.86 -28.17 -12.34
C PRO A 162 8.80 -26.95 -12.43
N LYS A 163 8.19 -25.75 -12.48
CA LYS A 163 8.90 -24.46 -12.33
C LYS A 163 8.70 -23.96 -10.90
N LYS A 164 9.61 -24.36 -10.01
CA LYS A 164 9.60 -23.98 -8.59
C LYS A 164 9.76 -22.47 -8.41
N GLN A 165 8.97 -21.91 -7.50
CA GLN A 165 9.09 -20.51 -7.10
C GLN A 165 9.78 -20.43 -5.73
N LEU A 166 11.01 -19.94 -5.69
CA LEU A 166 11.84 -19.88 -4.47
C LEU A 166 12.12 -18.41 -4.11
N GLY A 167 11.05 -17.66 -3.82
CA GLY A 167 11.08 -16.20 -3.72
C GLY A 167 10.65 -15.53 -5.03
N GLY A 168 10.78 -14.20 -5.08
CA GLY A 168 10.39 -13.39 -6.24
C GLY A 168 8.88 -13.16 -6.34
N GLU A 169 8.43 -12.76 -7.52
CA GLU A 169 7.02 -12.49 -7.79
C GLU A 169 6.58 -12.94 -9.19
N SER A 170 5.27 -12.99 -9.41
CA SER A 170 4.68 -13.18 -10.72
C SER A 170 3.55 -12.17 -10.93
N THR A 171 3.55 -11.54 -12.10
CA THR A 171 2.61 -10.48 -12.47
C THR A 171 1.58 -11.00 -13.47
N THR A 172 0.35 -10.52 -13.36
CA THR A 172 -0.79 -10.90 -14.20
C THR A 172 -1.73 -9.71 -14.41
N ASP A 173 -2.47 -9.73 -15.51
CA ASP A 173 -3.59 -8.83 -15.82
C ASP A 173 -4.87 -9.16 -15.03
N LYS A 174 -4.88 -10.25 -14.26
CA LYS A 174 -5.99 -10.62 -13.37
C LYS A 174 -6.10 -9.63 -12.20
N PRO A 175 -7.28 -9.50 -11.55
CA PRO A 175 -7.51 -8.46 -10.53
C PRO A 175 -6.56 -8.47 -9.32
N MET A 176 -5.99 -9.62 -8.95
CA MET A 176 -5.02 -9.74 -7.85
C MET A 176 -3.64 -9.14 -8.18
N HIS A 177 -3.37 -8.91 -9.47
CA HIS A 177 -2.18 -8.29 -10.05
C HIS A 177 -0.87 -9.06 -9.85
N THR A 178 -0.43 -9.20 -8.60
CA THR A 178 0.90 -9.74 -8.28
C THR A 178 0.82 -10.79 -7.19
N VAL A 179 1.46 -11.93 -7.45
CA VAL A 179 1.71 -13.00 -6.48
C VAL A 179 3.15 -12.89 -6.01
N VAL A 180 3.37 -12.72 -4.71
CA VAL A 180 4.72 -12.59 -4.12
C VAL A 180 5.06 -13.85 -3.35
N TYR A 181 6.04 -14.60 -3.82
CA TYR A 181 6.49 -15.83 -3.17
C TYR A 181 7.44 -15.48 -2.02
N PRO A 182 7.21 -16.01 -0.81
CA PRO A 182 8.07 -15.71 0.33
C PRO A 182 9.52 -16.11 0.10
N SER A 183 10.45 -15.17 0.28
CA SER A 183 11.89 -15.46 0.44
C SER A 183 12.24 -15.99 1.83
N TYR A 184 11.24 -16.46 2.58
CA TYR A 184 11.36 -17.01 3.93
C TYR A 184 10.77 -18.41 4.01
N GLY A 185 11.33 -19.21 4.91
CA GLY A 185 10.87 -20.57 5.14
C GLY A 185 10.94 -21.46 3.89
N ILE A 186 11.87 -21.18 2.96
CA ILE A 186 12.09 -21.98 1.76
C ILE A 186 12.42 -23.42 2.16
N GLY A 187 11.73 -24.40 1.58
CA GLY A 187 11.85 -25.81 1.96
C GLY A 187 11.25 -26.15 3.34
N GLY A 188 10.64 -25.19 4.04
CA GLY A 188 10.00 -25.36 5.34
C GLY A 188 8.49 -25.65 5.26
N SER A 189 7.82 -25.60 6.41
CA SER A 189 6.38 -25.86 6.55
C SER A 189 5.49 -24.61 6.56
N SER A 190 6.05 -23.41 6.77
CA SER A 190 5.28 -22.17 6.71
C SER A 190 4.83 -21.92 5.28
N ALA A 191 3.52 -21.90 5.03
CA ALA A 191 2.94 -21.82 3.70
C ALA A 191 1.97 -20.65 3.54
N VAL A 192 2.38 -19.47 3.99
CA VAL A 192 1.66 -18.22 3.70
C VAL A 192 2.18 -17.64 2.39
N LEU A 193 1.29 -17.40 1.43
CA LEU A 193 1.60 -16.79 0.14
C LEU A 193 0.84 -15.46 0.01
N ILE A 194 1.50 -14.40 -0.46
CA ILE A 194 0.80 -13.18 -0.87
C ILE A 194 0.27 -13.45 -2.27
N VAL A 195 -1.04 -13.67 -2.37
CA VAL A 195 -1.73 -14.05 -3.60
C VAL A 195 -2.26 -12.85 -4.38
N GLY A 196 -2.27 -11.68 -3.75
CA GLY A 196 -2.57 -10.42 -4.41
C GLY A 196 -1.84 -9.28 -3.74
N TYR A 197 -1.10 -8.52 -4.54
CA TYR A 197 -0.49 -7.26 -4.14
C TYR A 197 -0.77 -6.23 -5.22
N ALA A 198 -1.83 -5.46 -5.00
CA ALA A 198 -2.32 -4.49 -5.96
C ALA A 198 -2.04 -3.07 -5.49
N TRP A 199 -1.88 -2.17 -6.46
CA TRP A 199 -1.69 -0.74 -6.23
C TRP A 199 -2.62 0.10 -7.12
N GLY A 200 -2.75 1.38 -6.78
CA GLY A 200 -3.41 2.38 -7.61
C GLY A 200 -4.84 2.01 -7.95
N GLN A 201 -5.19 2.05 -9.23
CA GLN A 201 -6.55 1.75 -9.68
C GLN A 201 -6.93 0.28 -9.44
N SER A 202 -5.98 -0.65 -9.54
CA SER A 202 -6.24 -2.07 -9.30
C SER A 202 -6.58 -2.34 -7.83
N ALA A 203 -5.85 -1.70 -6.90
CA ALA A 203 -6.20 -1.71 -5.48
C ALA A 203 -7.58 -1.12 -5.22
N ALA A 204 -7.89 0.05 -5.79
CA ALA A 204 -9.19 0.70 -5.62
C ALA A 204 -10.37 -0.16 -6.13
N ARG A 205 -10.16 -1.00 -7.15
CA ARG A 205 -11.18 -1.92 -7.68
C ARG A 205 -11.45 -3.11 -6.76
N ILE A 206 -10.41 -3.63 -6.09
CA ILE A 206 -10.53 -4.83 -5.25
C ILE A 206 -10.73 -4.49 -3.76
N GLY A 207 -10.39 -3.28 -3.31
CA GLY A 207 -10.59 -2.80 -1.94
C GLY A 207 -12.01 -3.04 -1.41
N PRO A 208 -13.09 -2.75 -2.17
CA PRO A 208 -14.46 -3.04 -1.75
C PRO A 208 -14.76 -4.53 -1.50
N MET A 209 -13.91 -5.45 -1.96
CA MET A 209 -14.04 -6.89 -1.69
C MET A 209 -13.39 -7.31 -0.36
N VAL A 210 -12.71 -6.38 0.33
CA VAL A 210 -12.09 -6.59 1.64
C VAL A 210 -13.01 -6.04 2.73
N HIS A 211 -13.41 -6.89 3.67
CA HIS A 211 -14.21 -6.50 4.83
C HIS A 211 -13.52 -6.96 6.10
N GLY A 212 -13.17 -5.98 6.95
CA GLY A 212 -12.27 -6.24 8.07
C GLY A 212 -10.95 -6.77 7.54
N ASP A 213 -10.58 -7.96 7.97
CA ASP A 213 -9.35 -8.65 7.59
C ASP A 213 -9.57 -9.79 6.58
N LYS A 214 -10.77 -9.94 6.01
CA LYS A 214 -11.11 -11.02 5.07
C LYS A 214 -11.52 -10.51 3.69
N VAL A 215 -11.29 -11.35 2.70
CA VAL A 215 -11.82 -11.18 1.34
C VAL A 215 -13.18 -11.84 1.23
N GLN A 216 -14.12 -11.22 0.51
CA GLN A 216 -15.39 -11.81 0.09
C GLN A 216 -15.19 -13.16 -0.60
N GLN A 217 -16.02 -14.14 -0.25
CA GLN A 217 -15.87 -15.53 -0.72
C GLN A 217 -15.89 -15.65 -2.25
N CYS A 218 -16.71 -14.86 -2.94
CA CYS A 218 -16.77 -14.88 -4.40
C CYS A 218 -15.46 -14.42 -5.06
N PHE A 219 -14.78 -13.44 -4.45
CA PHE A 219 -13.49 -12.97 -4.95
C PHE A 219 -12.36 -13.91 -4.56
N LEU A 220 -12.41 -14.49 -3.35
CA LEU A 220 -11.48 -15.54 -2.93
C LEU A 220 -11.51 -16.74 -3.89
N ASN A 221 -12.70 -17.19 -4.31
CA ASN A 221 -12.83 -18.28 -5.29
C ASN A 221 -12.22 -17.89 -6.65
N THR A 222 -12.37 -16.62 -7.07
CA THR A 222 -11.75 -16.09 -8.29
C THR A 222 -10.23 -16.12 -8.18
N ILE A 223 -9.66 -15.66 -7.06
CA ILE A 223 -8.22 -15.68 -6.79
C ILE A 223 -7.66 -17.11 -6.88
N LEU A 224 -8.30 -18.07 -6.20
CA LEU A 224 -7.86 -19.48 -6.24
C LEU A 224 -7.93 -20.07 -7.65
N ARG A 225 -8.96 -19.72 -8.43
CA ARG A 225 -9.07 -20.13 -9.84
C ARG A 225 -7.95 -19.53 -10.68
N ASP A 226 -7.71 -18.23 -10.57
CA ASP A 226 -6.70 -17.53 -11.35
C ASP A 226 -5.28 -18.01 -10.97
N LEU A 227 -5.01 -18.31 -9.68
CA LEU A 227 -3.76 -18.94 -9.24
C LEU A 227 -3.57 -20.31 -9.89
N THR A 228 -4.63 -21.13 -9.96
CA THR A 228 -4.58 -22.46 -10.56
C THR A 228 -4.21 -22.37 -12.05
N GLU A 229 -4.82 -21.43 -12.78
CA GLU A 229 -4.53 -21.18 -14.20
C GLU A 229 -3.11 -20.64 -14.41
N MET A 230 -2.73 -19.62 -13.64
CA MET A 230 -1.42 -18.96 -13.73
C MET A 230 -0.25 -19.91 -13.52
N HIS A 231 -0.44 -20.92 -12.67
CA HIS A 231 0.61 -21.88 -12.28
C HIS A 231 0.49 -23.23 -12.99
N ASP A 232 -0.44 -23.36 -13.96
CA ASP A 232 -0.69 -24.59 -14.72
C ASP A 232 -0.90 -25.82 -13.80
N ILE A 233 -1.70 -25.65 -12.73
CA ILE A 233 -1.92 -26.71 -11.76
C ILE A 233 -2.90 -27.73 -12.35
N ARG A 234 -2.37 -28.93 -12.65
CA ARG A 234 -3.09 -29.99 -13.35
C ARG A 234 -3.30 -31.21 -12.48
N ASP A 235 -4.42 -31.89 -12.69
CA ASP A 235 -4.65 -33.23 -12.18
C ASP A 235 -3.68 -34.22 -12.85
N SER A 236 -3.01 -35.03 -12.02
CA SER A 236 -1.97 -35.95 -12.47
C SER A 236 -2.48 -37.08 -13.37
N MET A 237 -3.77 -37.41 -13.31
CA MET A 237 -4.37 -38.53 -14.05
C MET A 237 -4.92 -38.09 -15.41
N THR A 238 -5.62 -36.97 -15.43
CA THR A 238 -6.32 -36.42 -16.61
C THR A 238 -5.49 -35.42 -17.40
N GLY A 239 -4.48 -34.81 -16.76
CA GLY A 239 -3.69 -33.73 -17.35
C GLY A 239 -4.44 -32.42 -17.54
N ASN A 240 -5.69 -32.30 -17.08
CA ASN A 240 -6.49 -31.08 -17.14
C ASN A 240 -6.18 -30.16 -15.95
N ILE A 241 -6.43 -28.85 -16.10
CA ILE A 241 -6.38 -27.90 -14.98
C ILE A 241 -7.38 -28.35 -13.91
N ASP A 242 -6.92 -28.44 -12.66
CA ASP A 242 -7.74 -28.89 -11.53
C ASP A 242 -7.92 -27.77 -10.50
N TYR A 243 -9.09 -27.14 -10.59
CA TYR A 243 -9.52 -26.05 -9.72
C TYR A 243 -9.83 -26.47 -8.28
N SER A 244 -9.83 -27.77 -7.96
CA SER A 244 -10.12 -28.26 -6.60
C SER A 244 -8.89 -28.35 -5.71
N ILE A 245 -7.68 -28.39 -6.29
CA ILE A 245 -6.42 -28.55 -5.54
C ILE A 245 -6.18 -27.38 -4.59
N LEU A 246 -6.11 -26.14 -5.08
CA LEU A 246 -5.81 -24.99 -4.23
C LEU A 246 -6.85 -24.76 -3.13
N PRO A 247 -8.18 -24.84 -3.39
CA PRO A 247 -9.18 -24.81 -2.33
C PRO A 247 -8.97 -25.90 -1.26
N GLY A 248 -8.61 -27.13 -1.66
CA GLY A 248 -8.35 -28.23 -0.74
C GLY A 248 -7.09 -28.04 0.12
N LEU A 249 -6.14 -27.22 -0.34
CA LEU A 249 -4.94 -26.86 0.41
C LEU A 249 -5.10 -25.61 1.27
N MET A 250 -6.14 -24.82 1.07
CA MET A 250 -6.33 -23.56 1.80
C MET A 250 -6.68 -23.82 3.27
N VAL A 251 -6.01 -23.10 4.17
CA VAL A 251 -6.25 -23.15 5.62
C VAL A 251 -6.98 -21.91 6.10
N ASP A 252 -6.50 -20.72 5.71
CA ASP A 252 -7.09 -19.43 6.05
C ASP A 252 -6.60 -18.33 5.10
N HIS A 253 -7.24 -17.17 5.10
CA HIS A 253 -6.79 -15.99 4.35
C HIS A 253 -6.85 -14.72 5.20
N HIS A 254 -6.06 -13.72 4.80
CA HIS A 254 -6.11 -12.39 5.39
C HIS A 254 -5.96 -11.35 4.27
N ALA A 255 -6.65 -10.24 4.37
CA ALA A 255 -6.49 -9.11 3.48
C ALA A 255 -6.39 -7.80 4.24
N TRP A 256 -5.70 -6.84 3.64
CA TRP A 256 -5.57 -5.49 4.17
C TRP A 256 -5.72 -4.49 3.03
N ASP A 257 -6.70 -3.58 3.17
CA ASP A 257 -6.91 -2.45 2.29
C ASP A 257 -6.48 -1.17 3.00
N TRP A 258 -5.39 -0.56 2.52
CA TRP A 258 -4.85 0.67 3.08
C TRP A 258 -5.75 1.89 2.84
N GLY A 259 -6.58 1.86 1.80
CA GLY A 259 -7.55 2.92 1.50
C GLY A 259 -8.69 3.00 2.49
N ASN A 260 -9.10 1.83 2.99
CA ASN A 260 -10.18 1.72 3.97
C ASN A 260 -9.70 1.83 5.44
N SER A 261 -8.40 2.01 5.66
CA SER A 261 -7.84 2.19 7.00
C SER A 261 -8.01 3.64 7.48
N GLU A 262 -8.75 3.84 8.57
CA GLU A 262 -8.99 5.17 9.18
C GLU A 262 -7.73 5.86 9.75
N PHE A 263 -6.62 5.12 9.85
CA PHE A 263 -5.34 5.57 10.38
C PHE A 263 -4.30 5.89 9.30
N SER A 264 -4.63 5.63 8.03
CA SER A 264 -3.75 5.93 6.90
C SER A 264 -4.47 6.64 5.76
N ILE A 265 -5.70 6.22 5.43
CA ILE A 265 -6.54 6.78 4.36
C ILE A 265 -5.72 6.87 3.07
N GLY A 266 -5.30 5.69 2.58
CA GLY A 266 -4.32 5.52 1.51
C GLY A 266 -3.00 4.92 2.02
N THR A 267 -2.07 4.66 1.09
CA THR A 267 -0.80 3.96 1.37
C THR A 267 0.37 4.92 1.46
N VAL A 268 0.76 5.50 0.33
CA VAL A 268 1.88 6.43 0.19
C VAL A 268 1.48 7.54 -0.78
N THR A 269 2.21 8.65 -0.72
CA THR A 269 2.00 9.80 -1.61
C THR A 269 2.68 9.55 -2.94
N PHE A 270 1.99 9.86 -4.04
CA PHE A 270 2.59 10.03 -5.36
C PHE A 270 2.21 11.41 -5.89
N LEU A 271 3.20 12.23 -6.23
CA LEU A 271 2.97 13.54 -6.82
C LEU A 271 2.26 13.40 -8.18
N VAL A 272 1.39 14.37 -8.47
CA VAL A 272 0.73 14.51 -9.78
C VAL A 272 1.04 15.89 -10.31
N TYR A 273 1.34 15.97 -11.60
CA TYR A 273 1.50 17.25 -12.26
C TYR A 273 0.13 17.90 -12.46
N LYS A 274 -0.21 18.88 -11.62
CA LYS A 274 -1.36 19.75 -11.90
C LYS A 274 -0.87 20.87 -12.81
N ARG A 275 -1.33 20.87 -14.07
CA ARG A 275 -1.08 21.98 -15.00
C ARG A 275 -1.76 23.23 -14.43
N CYS A 276 -1.00 24.10 -13.76
CA CYS A 276 -1.43 25.47 -13.53
C CYS A 276 -1.36 26.17 -14.88
N TYR A 277 -2.50 26.35 -15.53
CA TYR A 277 -2.57 27.29 -16.63
C TYR A 277 -2.36 28.69 -16.03
N PRO A 278 -1.47 29.52 -16.59
CA PRO A 278 -1.52 30.95 -16.31
C PRO A 278 -2.85 31.48 -16.87
N ASP A 279 -3.59 32.22 -16.04
CA ASP A 279 -4.76 33.00 -16.45
C ASP A 279 -4.38 34.05 -17.51
#